data_AF-A0A6I4W543-F1
#
_entry.id   AF-A0A6I4W543-F1
#
_cell.length_a   1.000
_cell.length_b   1.000
_cell.length_c   1.000
_cell.angle_alpha   90.00
_cell.angle_beta   90.00
_cell.angle_gamma   90.00
#
_symmetry.space_group_name_H-M   'P 1'
#
loop_
_entity.id
_entity.type
_entity.pdbx_description
1 polymer ?
#
loop_
_entity_poly.entity_id
_entity_poly.type
_entity_poly.pdbx_seq_one_letter_code
_entity_poly.pdbx_strand_id
1 'polypeptide(L)'
;MHHPEAARRRRRAAVLGAPPDSAGPPARPGAHAGTVLDASPHLLVLAVPGGEVRLPLSDTTAIWHGDRAGPDVLRPGRRAVARPYRGRPGTERVWIDAARVTGTITAATRRSVDVDLGPHRGTTTVTIPETVYDRIRVRHPRLEPGYLFDTVCVRTPDGPRAVAPGTSQPGYRADALTAPEPDASVPGESHGTATWFDGGDAPGAAYPAVDPEGRAGGCADAPRGCVPLPLLSIGSGLTVHNACTGRTARIPVTECGCVAARFCDRCVQCGTSPRGRLVELTPVAFAALGGDLETGCFNAVLRHDRGTRRW
;
A
#
# COMPACT_ATOMS: atom_id res chain seq x y z
N MET A 1 5.34 -54.54 -1.03
CA MET A 1 4.86 -53.45 -1.90
C MET A 1 4.89 -52.13 -1.13
N HIS A 2 5.98 -51.37 -1.27
CA HIS A 2 6.16 -50.09 -0.58
C HIS A 2 5.40 -48.98 -1.31
N HIS A 3 4.46 -48.32 -0.64
CA HIS A 3 3.64 -47.23 -1.18
C HIS A 3 4.51 -46.00 -1.52
N PRO A 4 4.73 -45.68 -2.82
CA PRO A 4 5.59 -44.58 -3.28
C PRO A 4 5.12 -43.20 -2.77
N GLU A 5 3.82 -43.07 -2.50
CA GLU A 5 3.18 -41.83 -2.08
C GLU A 5 3.53 -41.42 -0.64
N ALA A 6 3.70 -42.38 0.27
CA ALA A 6 4.06 -42.10 1.66
C ALA A 6 5.52 -41.63 1.78
N ALA A 7 6.40 -42.09 0.89
CA ALA A 7 7.79 -41.62 0.80
C ALA A 7 7.86 -40.23 0.16
N ARG A 8 7.04 -39.97 -0.87
CA ARG A 8 6.90 -38.64 -1.49
C ARG A 8 6.36 -37.60 -0.51
N ARG A 9 5.36 -37.97 0.31
CA ARG A 9 4.77 -37.09 1.32
C ARG A 9 5.75 -36.75 2.45
N ARG A 10 6.56 -37.73 2.89
CA ARG A 10 7.63 -37.53 3.87
C ARG A 10 8.77 -36.66 3.34
N ARG A 11 9.21 -36.87 2.08
CA ARG A 11 10.19 -35.99 1.43
C ARG A 11 9.68 -34.55 1.25
N ARG A 12 8.39 -34.38 0.92
CA ARG A 12 7.77 -33.05 0.82
C ARG A 12 7.76 -32.31 2.16
N ALA A 13 7.43 -32.99 3.26
CA ALA A 13 7.43 -32.41 4.60
C ALA A 13 8.85 -32.09 5.11
N ALA A 14 9.86 -32.87 4.71
CA ALA A 14 11.26 -32.61 5.08
C ALA A 14 11.86 -31.40 4.35
N VAL A 15 11.38 -31.09 3.13
CA VAL A 15 11.89 -29.97 2.31
C VAL A 15 11.09 -28.68 2.52
N LEU A 16 9.79 -28.77 2.81
CA LEU A 16 8.89 -27.61 2.93
C LEU A 16 8.46 -27.29 4.37
N GLY A 17 8.84 -28.11 5.35
CA GLY A 17 8.25 -28.10 6.69
C GLY A 17 6.86 -28.75 6.72
N ALA A 18 6.34 -29.01 7.93
CA ALA A 18 4.95 -29.41 8.11
C ALA A 18 4.03 -28.31 7.54
N PRO A 19 2.89 -28.67 6.90
CA PRO A 19 1.93 -27.67 6.47
C PRO A 19 1.58 -26.79 7.69
N PRO A 20 1.60 -25.46 7.56
CA PRO A 20 1.15 -24.61 8.66
C PRO A 20 -0.24 -25.09 9.07
N ASP A 21 -0.45 -25.24 10.38
CA ASP A 21 -1.78 -25.42 10.95
C ASP A 21 -2.72 -24.51 10.18
N SER A 22 -3.77 -25.11 9.62
CA SER A 22 -4.80 -24.46 8.81
C SER A 22 -5.13 -23.09 9.39
N ALA A 23 -4.45 -22.07 8.89
CA ALA A 23 -4.69 -20.70 9.28
C ALA A 23 -6.13 -20.46 8.88
N GLY A 24 -6.98 -20.18 9.86
CA GLY A 24 -8.38 -19.85 9.62
C GLY A 24 -8.48 -18.79 8.50
N PRO A 25 -9.62 -18.72 7.81
CA PRO A 25 -9.79 -17.78 6.70
C PRO A 25 -9.28 -16.40 7.10
N PRO A 26 -8.46 -15.73 6.26
CA PRO A 26 -7.89 -14.44 6.61
C PRO A 26 -9.02 -13.53 7.07
N ALA A 27 -8.89 -12.97 8.27
CA ALA A 27 -9.88 -12.07 8.81
C ALA A 27 -10.16 -11.01 7.76
N ARG A 28 -11.43 -10.89 7.35
CA ARG A 28 -11.82 -9.87 6.36
C ARG A 28 -11.38 -8.53 6.92
N PRO A 29 -10.54 -7.78 6.19
CA PRO A 29 -10.09 -6.49 6.66
C PRO A 29 -11.33 -5.63 6.93
N GLY A 30 -11.42 -5.02 8.10
CA GLY A 30 -12.61 -4.30 8.57
C GLY A 30 -12.89 -2.99 7.83
N ALA A 31 -12.45 -2.84 6.58
CA ALA A 31 -12.71 -1.70 5.71
C ALA A 31 -13.28 -2.20 4.37
N HIS A 32 -13.95 -1.29 3.67
CA HIS A 32 -14.60 -1.56 2.40
C HIS A 32 -14.13 -0.56 1.36
N ALA A 33 -13.85 -1.01 0.14
CA ALA A 33 -13.55 -0.14 -1.00
C ALA A 33 -14.49 -0.49 -2.15
N GLY A 34 -14.93 0.53 -2.87
CA GLY A 34 -15.91 0.34 -3.94
C GLY A 34 -16.45 1.64 -4.51
N THR A 35 -17.57 1.52 -5.20
CA THR A 35 -18.27 2.66 -5.81
C THR A 35 -19.51 3.01 -5.00
N VAL A 36 -19.74 4.30 -4.74
CA VAL A 36 -20.95 4.78 -4.07
C VAL A 36 -22.16 4.49 -4.96
N LEU A 37 -23.14 3.77 -4.41
CA LEU A 37 -24.43 3.52 -5.06
C LEU A 37 -25.48 4.53 -4.60
N ASP A 38 -25.48 4.83 -3.30
CA ASP A 38 -26.41 5.76 -2.67
C ASP A 38 -25.81 6.31 -1.37
N ALA A 39 -26.23 7.52 -0.98
CA ALA A 39 -25.84 8.13 0.27
C ALA A 39 -26.93 9.05 0.82
N SER A 40 -27.18 8.90 2.13
CA SER A 40 -28.02 9.80 2.93
C SER A 40 -27.24 10.22 4.18
N PRO A 41 -27.75 11.16 5.00
CA PRO A 41 -27.08 11.57 6.24
C PRO A 41 -26.77 10.43 7.23
N HIS A 42 -27.45 9.28 7.12
CA HIS A 42 -27.32 8.16 8.06
C HIS A 42 -26.86 6.85 7.42
N LEU A 43 -26.71 6.80 6.09
CA LEU A 43 -26.39 5.57 5.38
C LEU A 43 -25.53 5.84 4.15
N LEU A 44 -24.46 5.06 4.00
CA LEU A 44 -23.69 4.95 2.78
C LEU A 44 -23.86 3.54 2.21
N VAL A 45 -24.14 3.45 0.91
CA VAL A 45 -24.22 2.18 0.19
C VAL A 45 -23.08 2.11 -0.82
N LEU A 46 -22.24 1.08 -0.71
CA LEU A 46 -21.12 0.85 -1.63
C LEU A 46 -21.32 -0.46 -2.40
N ALA A 47 -21.10 -0.41 -3.71
CA ALA A 47 -20.82 -1.58 -4.53
C ALA A 47 -19.37 -1.99 -4.31
N VAL A 48 -19.15 -3.15 -3.68
CA VAL A 48 -17.85 -3.71 -3.32
C VAL A 48 -17.62 -5.04 -4.05
N PRO A 49 -16.38 -5.56 -4.10
CA PRO A 49 -16.15 -6.91 -4.61
C PRO A 49 -17.02 -7.93 -3.85
N GLY A 50 -17.91 -8.61 -4.58
CA GLY A 50 -18.81 -9.61 -4.01
C GLY A 50 -20.18 -9.11 -3.56
N GLY A 51 -20.55 -7.85 -3.83
CA GLY A 51 -21.92 -7.37 -3.68
C GLY A 51 -22.03 -5.94 -3.19
N GLU A 52 -23.00 -5.69 -2.32
CA GLU A 52 -23.25 -4.38 -1.72
C GLU A 52 -22.96 -4.41 -0.23
N VAL A 53 -22.45 -3.29 0.31
CA VAL A 53 -22.37 -3.07 1.74
C VAL A 53 -23.11 -1.79 2.12
N ARG A 54 -23.82 -1.86 3.24
CA ARG A 54 -24.59 -0.77 3.83
C ARG A 54 -23.91 -0.34 5.12
N LEU A 55 -23.48 0.91 5.17
CA LEU A 55 -22.62 1.46 6.21
C LEU A 55 -23.35 2.58 6.95
N PRO A 56 -23.68 2.40 8.24
CA PRO A 56 -24.30 3.47 9.02
C PRO A 56 -23.36 4.67 9.15
N LEU A 57 -23.88 5.86 8.86
CA LEU A 57 -23.20 7.13 9.07
C LEU A 57 -23.76 7.83 10.31
N SER A 58 -22.91 8.63 10.93
CA SER A 58 -23.28 9.51 12.04
C SER A 58 -22.60 10.88 11.85
N ASP A 59 -22.99 11.84 12.67
CA ASP A 59 -22.30 13.13 12.80
C ASP A 59 -20.80 13.00 13.16
N THR A 60 -20.41 11.90 13.81
CA THR A 60 -19.01 11.58 14.13
C THR A 60 -18.24 10.95 12.97
N THR A 61 -18.90 10.57 11.86
CA THR A 61 -18.20 9.95 10.74
C THR A 61 -17.36 11.00 10.02
N ALA A 62 -16.04 10.79 9.99
CA ALA A 62 -15.13 11.68 9.29
C ALA A 62 -15.16 11.42 7.78
N ILE A 63 -15.49 12.42 6.98
CA ILE A 63 -15.48 12.33 5.51
C ILE A 63 -14.31 13.15 4.98
N TRP A 64 -13.53 12.55 4.09
CA TRP A 64 -12.37 13.16 3.47
C TRP A 64 -12.52 13.18 1.94
N HIS A 65 -12.24 14.34 1.36
CA HIS A 65 -12.13 14.55 -0.08
C HIS A 65 -11.08 15.66 -0.32
N GLY A 66 -9.80 15.30 -0.17
CA GLY A 66 -8.65 16.22 -0.24
C GLY A 66 -8.42 17.03 1.04
N ASP A 67 -9.50 17.34 1.75
CA ASP A 67 -9.52 17.84 3.12
C ASP A 67 -10.79 17.29 3.81
N ARG A 68 -11.07 17.71 5.05
CA ARG A 68 -12.33 17.46 5.73
C ARG A 68 -13.49 17.95 4.86
N ALA A 69 -14.43 17.06 4.59
CA ALA A 69 -15.56 17.30 3.72
C ALA A 69 -16.89 16.98 4.42
N GLY A 70 -17.98 17.49 3.84
CA GLY A 70 -19.35 17.19 4.25
C GLY A 70 -19.92 15.97 3.52
N PRO A 71 -21.16 15.57 3.85
CA PRO A 71 -21.85 14.45 3.18
C PRO A 71 -22.19 14.73 1.71
N ASP A 72 -22.15 15.98 1.26
CA ASP A 72 -22.44 16.40 -0.12
C ASP A 72 -21.47 15.82 -1.18
N VAL A 73 -20.31 15.34 -0.73
CA VAL A 73 -19.31 14.68 -1.58
C VAL A 73 -19.60 13.20 -1.80
N LEU A 74 -20.48 12.59 -1.00
CA LEU A 74 -20.88 11.18 -1.10
C LEU A 74 -21.88 10.98 -2.24
N ARG A 75 -21.44 11.14 -3.49
CA ARG A 75 -22.32 11.07 -4.66
C ARG A 75 -22.23 9.71 -5.34
N PRO A 76 -23.34 9.15 -5.85
CA PRO A 76 -23.31 7.93 -6.65
C PRO A 76 -22.29 7.99 -7.79
N GLY A 77 -21.66 6.85 -8.08
CA GLY A 77 -20.63 6.71 -9.11
C GLY A 77 -19.21 7.08 -8.66
N ARG A 78 -19.03 7.74 -7.51
CA ARG A 78 -17.71 8.06 -6.97
C ARG A 78 -17.06 6.87 -6.30
N ARG A 79 -15.72 6.87 -6.22
CA ARG A 79 -14.97 5.80 -5.55
C ARG A 79 -14.82 6.15 -4.08
N ALA A 80 -15.00 5.16 -3.21
CA ALA A 80 -14.95 5.34 -1.78
C ALA A 80 -14.19 4.22 -1.09
N VAL A 81 -13.44 4.57 -0.05
CA VAL A 81 -12.94 3.64 0.96
C VAL A 81 -13.60 4.02 2.27
N ALA A 82 -14.18 3.06 2.98
CA ALA A 82 -14.85 3.28 4.25
C ALA A 82 -14.31 2.34 5.32
N ARG A 83 -13.96 2.90 6.47
CA ARG A 83 -13.52 2.17 7.66
C ARG A 83 -14.59 2.24 8.75
N PRO A 84 -15.31 1.15 9.01
CA PRO A 84 -16.06 0.94 10.24
C PRO A 84 -15.24 1.12 11.51
N TYR A 85 -15.91 1.48 12.61
CA TYR A 85 -15.30 1.42 13.93
C TYR A 85 -14.91 -0.02 14.29
N ARG A 86 -13.79 -0.17 15.01
CA ARG A 86 -13.42 -1.46 15.60
C ARG A 86 -14.21 -1.68 16.89
N GLY A 87 -14.95 -2.79 16.96
CA GLY A 87 -15.61 -3.23 18.21
C GLY A 87 -16.86 -2.46 18.61
N ARG A 88 -17.34 -1.50 17.80
CA ARG A 88 -18.63 -0.84 17.98
C ARG A 88 -19.31 -0.61 16.63
N PRO A 89 -20.65 -0.49 16.58
CA PRO A 89 -21.37 -0.17 15.35
C PRO A 89 -21.01 1.23 14.80
N GLY A 90 -21.12 1.38 13.48
CA GLY A 90 -20.99 2.66 12.77
C GLY A 90 -19.70 2.80 11.95
N THR A 91 -19.68 3.84 11.11
CA THR A 91 -18.54 4.17 10.24
C THR A 91 -17.67 5.24 10.88
N GLU A 92 -16.38 4.94 11.04
CA GLU A 92 -15.40 5.86 11.60
C GLU A 92 -15.00 6.91 10.55
N ARG A 93 -14.61 6.45 9.36
CA ARG A 93 -14.05 7.33 8.32
C ARG A 93 -14.39 6.86 6.91
N VAL A 94 -14.59 7.83 6.01
CA VAL A 94 -14.83 7.62 4.59
C VAL A 94 -13.91 8.52 3.78
N TRP A 95 -13.17 7.95 2.83
CA TRP A 95 -12.34 8.66 1.87
C TRP A 95 -12.97 8.56 0.49
N ILE A 96 -13.17 9.70 -0.16
CA ILE A 96 -13.74 9.76 -1.50
C ILE A 96 -12.66 10.12 -2.50
N ASP A 97 -12.59 9.32 -3.57
CA ASP A 97 -11.67 9.47 -4.70
C ASP A 97 -10.21 9.65 -4.27
N ALA A 98 -9.82 9.07 -3.13
CA ALA A 98 -8.44 9.06 -2.68
C ALA A 98 -7.57 8.35 -3.72
N ALA A 99 -6.48 8.99 -4.08
CA ALA A 99 -5.46 8.46 -4.97
C ALA A 99 -4.08 8.72 -4.37
N ARG A 100 -3.09 7.96 -4.81
CA ARG A 100 -1.70 8.23 -4.48
C ARG A 100 -0.85 8.05 -5.71
N VAL A 101 0.07 8.97 -5.92
CA VAL A 101 1.05 8.91 -7.00
C VAL A 101 2.42 8.76 -6.38
N THR A 102 3.06 7.64 -6.70
CA THR A 102 4.39 7.27 -6.22
C THR A 102 5.22 6.82 -7.42
N GLY A 103 6.35 7.46 -7.67
CA GLY A 103 7.16 7.14 -8.85
C GLY A 103 8.37 8.05 -9.03
N THR A 104 8.89 8.08 -10.26
CA THR A 104 10.03 8.92 -10.67
C THR A 104 9.53 10.11 -11.48
N ILE A 105 9.99 11.31 -11.16
CA ILE A 105 9.68 12.52 -11.92
C ILE A 105 10.29 12.41 -13.32
N THR A 106 9.50 12.60 -14.36
CA THR A 106 9.96 12.67 -15.75
C THR A 106 9.97 14.10 -16.27
N ALA A 107 9.04 14.93 -15.79
CA ALA A 107 9.00 16.37 -16.01
C ALA A 107 8.32 17.08 -14.83
N ALA A 108 8.65 18.35 -14.59
CA ALA A 108 8.03 19.13 -13.53
C ALA A 108 7.91 20.61 -13.90
N THR A 109 6.78 21.20 -13.55
CA THR A 109 6.52 22.63 -13.52
C THR A 109 6.05 23.02 -12.12
N ARG A 110 5.74 24.31 -11.90
CA ARG A 110 5.13 24.74 -10.64
C ARG A 110 3.72 24.16 -10.44
N ARG A 111 3.01 23.84 -11.54
CA ARG A 111 1.59 23.45 -11.52
C ARG A 111 1.35 21.98 -11.83
N SER A 112 2.37 21.28 -12.34
CA SER A 112 2.25 19.89 -12.74
C SER A 112 3.54 19.12 -12.55
N VAL A 113 3.43 17.82 -12.29
CA VAL A 113 4.57 16.89 -12.26
C VAL A 113 4.16 15.65 -13.04
N ASP A 114 4.93 15.31 -14.07
CA ASP A 114 4.80 14.06 -14.79
C ASP A 114 5.62 13.00 -14.07
N VAL A 115 5.01 11.85 -13.84
CA VAL A 115 5.54 10.79 -13.00
C VAL A 115 5.45 9.46 -13.73
N ASP A 116 6.58 8.77 -13.82
CA ASP A 116 6.64 7.35 -14.14
C ASP A 116 6.39 6.53 -12.88
N LEU A 117 5.23 5.87 -12.84
CA LEU A 117 4.77 4.99 -11.76
C LEU A 117 5.35 3.58 -11.87
N GLY A 118 6.29 3.37 -12.80
CA GLY A 118 6.96 2.10 -13.05
C GLY A 118 6.18 1.16 -13.97
N PRO A 119 6.75 -0.03 -14.23
CA PRO A 119 6.33 -0.93 -15.31
C PRO A 119 4.91 -1.50 -15.16
N HIS A 120 4.32 -1.44 -13.96
CA HIS A 120 2.99 -1.99 -13.68
C HIS A 120 1.88 -0.93 -13.67
N ARG A 121 2.23 0.36 -13.58
CA ARG A 121 1.28 1.45 -13.35
C ARG A 121 1.36 2.56 -14.38
N GLY A 122 2.35 2.52 -15.28
CA GLY A 122 2.47 3.45 -16.40
C GLY A 122 2.89 4.85 -15.94
N THR A 123 2.41 5.87 -16.65
CA THR A 123 2.76 7.27 -16.39
C THR A 123 1.51 8.09 -16.07
N THR A 124 1.67 9.14 -15.28
CA THR A 124 0.58 10.08 -15.00
C THR A 124 1.09 11.51 -14.82
N THR A 125 0.20 12.48 -14.98
CA THR A 125 0.47 13.90 -14.69
C THR A 125 -0.31 14.30 -13.45
N VAL A 126 0.40 14.74 -12.41
CA VAL A 126 -0.19 15.27 -11.19
C VAL A 126 -0.33 16.77 -11.31
N THR A 127 -1.54 17.29 -11.08
CA THR A 127 -1.73 18.74 -10.90
C THR A 127 -1.40 19.13 -9.47
N ILE A 128 -0.59 20.18 -9.29
CA ILE A 128 -0.23 20.75 -7.98
C ILE A 128 -0.93 22.12 -7.83
N PRO A 129 -2.01 22.20 -7.03
CA PRO A 129 -2.61 23.48 -6.68
C PRO A 129 -1.62 24.39 -5.97
N GLU A 130 -1.74 25.70 -6.22
CA GLU A 130 -0.88 26.71 -5.58
C GLU A 130 -0.95 26.63 -4.04
N THR A 131 -2.13 26.32 -3.50
CA THR A 131 -2.39 26.20 -2.05
C THR A 131 -1.63 25.06 -1.36
N VAL A 132 -1.11 24.09 -2.13
CA VAL A 132 -0.34 22.95 -1.59
C VAL A 132 1.10 22.91 -2.10
N TYR A 133 1.46 23.75 -3.07
CA TYR A 133 2.78 23.75 -3.70
C TYR A 133 3.92 23.88 -2.68
N ASP A 134 3.82 24.85 -1.77
CA ASP A 134 4.86 25.07 -0.76
C ASP A 134 5.01 23.86 0.18
N ARG A 135 3.89 23.22 0.55
CA ARG A 135 3.89 22.02 1.38
C ARG A 135 4.55 20.84 0.67
N ILE A 136 4.29 20.68 -0.63
CA ILE A 136 4.96 19.68 -1.47
C ILE A 136 6.45 19.99 -1.54
N ARG A 137 6.86 21.24 -1.83
CA ARG A 137 8.25 21.67 -1.92
C ARG A 137 9.07 21.43 -0.67
N VAL A 138 8.48 21.57 0.52
CA VAL A 138 9.14 21.28 1.80
C VAL A 138 9.52 19.80 1.91
N ARG A 139 8.64 18.89 1.46
CA ARG A 139 8.86 17.44 1.54
C ARG A 139 9.51 16.85 0.30
N HIS A 140 9.43 17.56 -0.82
CA HIS A 140 9.99 17.22 -2.13
C HIS A 140 10.82 18.41 -2.64
N PRO A 141 12.00 18.67 -2.03
CA PRO A 141 12.82 19.82 -2.38
C PRO A 141 13.39 19.75 -3.81
N ARG A 142 13.45 18.56 -4.42
CA ARG A 142 13.95 18.30 -5.78
C ARG A 142 12.81 17.89 -6.71
N LEU A 143 12.03 18.87 -7.16
CA LEU A 143 11.01 18.68 -8.20
C LEU A 143 11.65 18.78 -9.58
N GLU A 144 12.52 17.82 -9.91
CA GLU A 144 13.25 17.78 -11.17
C GLU A 144 13.37 16.33 -11.70
N PRO A 145 13.51 16.12 -13.01
CA PRO A 145 13.54 14.78 -13.60
C PRO A 145 14.59 13.86 -12.98
N GLY A 146 14.18 12.61 -12.73
CA GLY A 146 14.96 11.54 -12.12
C GLY A 146 14.93 11.47 -10.60
N TYR A 147 14.32 12.43 -9.91
CA TYR A 147 14.06 12.29 -8.47
C TYR A 147 12.74 11.58 -8.21
N LEU A 148 12.60 11.01 -7.01
CA LEU A 148 11.40 10.31 -6.59
C LEU A 148 10.30 11.29 -6.17
N PHE A 149 9.04 10.93 -6.40
CA PHE A 149 7.88 11.72 -6.03
C PHE A 149 6.85 10.85 -5.34
N ASP A 150 6.29 11.33 -4.23
CA ASP A 150 5.24 10.64 -3.49
C ASP A 150 4.22 11.61 -2.92
N THR A 151 2.99 11.55 -3.45
CA THR A 151 1.92 12.46 -3.04
C THR A 151 0.61 11.70 -2.83
N VAL A 152 -0.13 12.12 -1.82
CA VAL A 152 -1.55 11.84 -1.71
C VAL A 152 -2.28 12.81 -2.63
N CYS A 153 -3.29 12.30 -3.31
CA CYS A 153 -4.10 12.98 -4.30
C CYS A 153 -5.59 12.73 -4.07
N VAL A 154 -6.39 13.55 -4.73
CA VAL A 154 -7.77 13.24 -5.08
C VAL A 154 -7.84 13.00 -6.58
N ARG A 155 -8.58 11.99 -7.01
CA ARG A 155 -8.88 11.75 -8.42
C ARG A 155 -9.87 12.79 -8.93
N THR A 156 -9.53 13.43 -10.04
CA THR A 156 -10.44 14.29 -10.79
C THR A 156 -10.54 13.80 -12.24
N PRO A 157 -11.51 14.30 -13.03
CA PRO A 157 -11.61 13.96 -14.45
C PRO A 157 -10.32 14.29 -15.24
N ASP A 158 -9.62 15.36 -14.86
CA ASP A 158 -8.38 15.82 -15.52
C ASP A 158 -7.11 15.09 -15.01
N GLY A 159 -7.26 14.16 -14.06
CA GLY A 159 -6.17 13.41 -13.47
C GLY A 159 -6.03 13.58 -11.95
N PRO A 160 -4.97 13.03 -11.36
CA PRO A 160 -4.72 13.17 -9.92
C PRO A 160 -4.36 14.62 -9.56
N ARG A 161 -5.06 15.19 -8.58
CA ARG A 161 -4.76 16.49 -7.99
C ARG A 161 -4.12 16.31 -6.62
N ALA A 162 -2.89 16.80 -6.45
CA ALA A 162 -2.14 16.71 -5.21
C ALA A 162 -2.85 17.44 -4.05
N VAL A 163 -2.79 16.85 -2.86
CA VAL A 163 -3.38 17.42 -1.64
C VAL A 163 -2.40 17.47 -0.47
N ALA A 164 -1.48 16.50 -0.40
CA ALA A 164 -0.42 16.47 0.59
C ALA A 164 0.73 15.58 0.12
N PRO A 165 1.98 15.85 0.55
CA PRO A 165 3.07 14.90 0.36
C PRO A 165 2.76 13.59 1.10
N GLY A 166 3.01 12.44 0.46
CA GLY A 166 2.78 11.13 1.07
C GLY A 166 3.87 10.76 2.07
N THR A 167 5.13 11.00 1.70
CA THR A 167 6.30 10.89 2.58
C THR A 167 7.31 12.00 2.25
N SER A 168 8.47 11.98 2.91
CA SER A 168 9.58 12.86 2.54
C SER A 168 10.39 12.24 1.40
N GLN A 169 10.66 13.02 0.37
CA GLN A 169 11.49 12.65 -0.76
C GLN A 169 12.89 12.22 -0.30
N PRO A 170 13.38 11.05 -0.71
CA PRO A 170 14.77 10.67 -0.49
C PRO A 170 15.73 11.68 -1.16
N GLY A 171 16.86 11.97 -0.53
CA GLY A 171 17.82 12.97 -1.02
C GLY A 171 18.67 12.54 -2.21
N TYR A 172 18.26 11.50 -2.94
CA TYR A 172 18.99 10.89 -4.05
C TYR A 172 18.06 10.69 -5.26
N ARG A 173 18.65 10.53 -6.45
CA ARG A 173 17.93 10.21 -7.69
C ARG A 173 17.51 8.73 -7.72
N ALA A 174 16.43 8.42 -8.43
CA ALA A 174 15.85 7.07 -8.48
C ALA A 174 16.84 5.97 -8.93
N ASP A 175 17.86 6.33 -9.72
CA ASP A 175 18.94 5.47 -10.24
C ASP A 175 20.19 5.42 -9.35
N ALA A 176 20.27 6.26 -8.31
CA ALA A 176 21.42 6.40 -7.43
C ALA A 176 21.26 5.66 -6.09
N LEU A 177 20.30 4.74 -5.99
CA LEU A 177 20.08 3.98 -4.77
C LEU A 177 21.27 3.06 -4.48
N THR A 178 21.92 3.27 -3.33
CA THR A 178 22.91 2.32 -2.81
C THR A 178 22.17 1.13 -2.18
N ALA A 179 22.19 -0.01 -2.87
CA ALA A 179 21.63 -1.25 -2.38
C ALA A 179 22.43 -1.80 -1.18
N PRO A 180 21.78 -2.50 -0.23
CA PRO A 180 22.50 -3.29 0.76
C PRO A 180 23.30 -4.41 0.09
N GLU A 181 24.38 -4.83 0.75
CA GLU A 181 25.26 -5.91 0.29
C GLU A 181 24.47 -7.17 -0.10
N PRO A 182 24.89 -7.90 -1.15
CA PRO A 182 24.14 -9.03 -1.70
C PRO A 182 23.74 -10.10 -0.67
N ASP A 183 24.60 -10.31 0.33
CA ASP A 183 24.52 -11.39 1.32
C ASP A 183 23.91 -10.94 2.66
N ALA A 184 23.26 -9.77 2.68
CA ALA A 184 22.62 -9.25 3.89
C ALA A 184 21.59 -10.25 4.44
N SER A 185 21.75 -10.63 5.71
CA SER A 185 20.85 -11.58 6.35
C SER A 185 19.42 -11.03 6.40
N VAL A 186 18.47 -11.80 5.91
CA VAL A 186 17.05 -11.46 5.99
C VAL A 186 16.56 -11.78 7.41
N PRO A 187 16.06 -10.78 8.17
CA PRO A 187 15.56 -11.02 9.51
C PRO A 187 14.23 -11.79 9.48
N GLY A 188 13.89 -12.45 10.59
CA GLY A 188 12.59 -13.12 10.74
C GLY A 188 11.41 -12.13 10.78
N GLU A 189 11.69 -10.87 11.17
CA GLU A 189 10.76 -9.75 11.13
C GLU A 189 11.46 -8.54 10.53
N SER A 190 10.80 -7.89 9.58
CA SER A 190 11.30 -6.69 8.93
C SER A 190 10.57 -5.47 9.48
N HIS A 191 11.32 -4.41 9.81
CA HIS A 191 10.77 -3.17 10.36
C HIS A 191 10.99 -2.01 9.38
N GLY A 192 9.99 -1.15 9.24
CA GLY A 192 10.05 -0.05 8.26
C GLY A 192 8.70 0.63 8.09
N THR A 193 8.42 1.07 6.88
CA THR A 193 7.20 1.79 6.53
C THR A 193 6.26 0.91 5.71
N ALA A 194 4.96 0.94 6.01
CA ALA A 194 3.93 0.56 5.04
C ALA A 194 3.29 1.80 4.46
N THR A 195 3.11 1.80 3.14
CA THR A 195 2.35 2.81 2.40
C THR A 195 1.12 2.15 1.76
N TRP A 196 0.40 2.90 0.94
CA TRP A 196 -0.66 2.36 0.11
C TRP A 196 -0.46 2.80 -1.33
N PHE A 197 -1.01 2.05 -2.28
CA PHE A 197 -1.03 2.39 -3.69
C PHE A 197 -2.46 2.38 -4.21
N ASP A 198 -2.69 2.99 -5.37
CA ASP A 198 -3.97 2.98 -6.07
C ASP A 198 -4.22 1.61 -6.72
N GLY A 199 -4.37 0.59 -5.86
CA GLY A 199 -4.74 -0.77 -6.24
C GLY A 199 -6.25 -0.98 -6.20
N GLY A 200 -6.70 -2.13 -6.70
CA GLY A 200 -8.12 -2.48 -6.74
C GLY A 200 -8.80 -2.54 -5.37
N ASP A 201 -10.11 -2.80 -5.38
CA ASP A 201 -10.98 -2.75 -4.19
C ASP A 201 -10.82 -3.95 -3.24
N ALA A 202 -10.04 -4.95 -3.63
CA ALA A 202 -9.77 -6.12 -2.83
C ALA A 202 -8.51 -5.91 -1.95
N PRO A 203 -8.43 -6.56 -0.78
CA PRO A 203 -7.20 -6.56 0.01
C PRO A 203 -6.02 -7.17 -0.75
N GLY A 204 -4.93 -6.43 -0.83
CA GLY A 204 -3.73 -6.84 -1.55
C GLY A 204 -2.52 -6.00 -1.18
N ALA A 205 -1.38 -6.42 -1.68
CA ALA A 205 -0.10 -5.79 -1.45
C ALA A 205 0.76 -5.78 -2.72
N ALA A 206 1.37 -4.64 -3.02
CA ALA A 206 2.53 -4.55 -3.88
C ALA A 206 3.79 -4.73 -3.03
N TYR A 207 4.54 -5.79 -3.29
CA TYR A 207 5.69 -6.18 -2.47
C TYR A 207 7.03 -5.80 -3.14
N PRO A 208 7.98 -5.14 -2.45
CA PRO A 208 9.20 -4.64 -3.08
C PRO A 208 10.17 -5.70 -3.60
N ALA A 209 10.16 -6.90 -3.02
CA ALA A 209 11.10 -7.98 -3.34
C ALA A 209 10.37 -9.18 -3.96
N VAL A 210 9.60 -8.95 -5.03
CA VAL A 210 9.01 -10.07 -5.79
C VAL A 210 10.10 -10.71 -6.65
N ASP A 211 10.18 -12.04 -6.60
CA ASP A 211 11.14 -12.84 -7.37
C ASP A 211 10.98 -12.57 -8.89
N PRO A 212 12.03 -12.13 -9.60
CA PRO A 212 11.97 -11.87 -11.02
C PRO A 212 11.97 -13.15 -11.88
N GLU A 213 12.31 -14.31 -11.31
CA GLU A 213 12.46 -15.53 -12.08
C GLU A 213 11.12 -16.20 -12.44
N GLY A 214 11.08 -16.76 -13.64
CA GLY A 214 9.99 -17.60 -14.11
C GLY A 214 8.64 -16.90 -14.10
N ARG A 215 7.69 -17.43 -13.32
CA ARG A 215 6.30 -16.93 -13.23
C ARG A 215 5.98 -16.26 -11.90
N ALA A 216 7.00 -15.88 -11.12
CA ALA A 216 6.80 -15.27 -9.82
C ALA A 216 6.29 -13.83 -9.88
N GLY A 217 6.49 -13.15 -11.02
CA GLY A 217 5.86 -11.87 -11.35
C GLY A 217 6.66 -10.62 -10.98
N GLY A 218 7.94 -10.76 -10.61
CA GLY A 218 8.83 -9.63 -10.32
C GLY A 218 9.47 -9.04 -11.58
N CYS A 219 9.96 -7.80 -11.48
CA CYS A 219 10.77 -7.16 -12.52
C CYS A 219 12.24 -7.56 -12.39
N ALA A 220 12.88 -7.91 -13.51
CA ALA A 220 14.30 -8.26 -13.53
C ALA A 220 15.23 -7.12 -13.11
N ASP A 221 14.81 -5.88 -13.36
CA ASP A 221 15.51 -4.63 -13.03
C ASP A 221 14.98 -3.98 -11.73
N ALA A 222 14.22 -4.72 -10.92
CA ALA A 222 13.78 -4.23 -9.62
C ALA A 222 15.02 -3.95 -8.74
N PRO A 223 15.18 -2.72 -8.22
CA PRO A 223 16.31 -2.42 -7.35
C PRO A 223 16.12 -3.12 -6.01
N ARG A 224 17.23 -3.47 -5.35
CA ARG A 224 17.20 -3.92 -3.96
C ARG A 224 16.88 -2.73 -3.07
N GLY A 225 15.81 -2.85 -2.29
CA GLY A 225 15.44 -1.85 -1.31
C GLY A 225 16.41 -1.76 -0.14
N CYS A 226 16.27 -0.70 0.64
CA CYS A 226 17.11 -0.38 1.80
C CYS A 226 16.85 -1.27 3.02
N VAL A 227 15.82 -2.12 2.94
CA VAL A 227 15.54 -3.18 3.92
C VAL A 227 15.81 -4.51 3.22
N PRO A 228 16.63 -5.40 3.80
CA PRO A 228 16.80 -6.75 3.27
C PRO A 228 15.47 -7.51 3.43
N LEU A 229 14.87 -7.85 2.30
CA LEU A 229 13.59 -8.54 2.21
C LEU A 229 13.78 -9.88 1.50
N PRO A 230 13.12 -10.96 1.94
CA PRO A 230 13.14 -12.21 1.21
C PRO A 230 12.37 -12.08 -0.09
N LEU A 231 12.82 -12.81 -1.11
CA LEU A 231 12.10 -12.93 -2.37
C LEU A 231 10.79 -13.70 -2.16
N LEU A 232 9.71 -13.18 -2.73
CA LEU A 232 8.38 -13.80 -2.72
C LEU A 232 7.79 -13.83 -4.13
N SER A 233 6.85 -14.74 -4.38
CA SER A 233 6.05 -14.72 -5.61
C SER A 233 4.72 -14.00 -5.38
N ILE A 234 4.12 -13.46 -6.44
CA ILE A 234 2.70 -13.06 -6.43
C ILE A 234 1.85 -14.25 -5.97
N GLY A 235 0.86 -13.99 -5.12
CA GLY A 235 0.04 -14.98 -4.42
C GLY A 235 0.55 -15.38 -3.03
N SER A 236 1.79 -15.01 -2.67
CA SER A 236 2.32 -15.25 -1.32
C SER A 236 1.56 -14.46 -0.26
N GLY A 237 1.48 -14.96 0.97
CA GLY A 237 0.89 -14.24 2.10
C GLY A 237 1.93 -13.45 2.90
N LEU A 238 1.58 -12.23 3.29
CA LEU A 238 2.36 -11.37 4.17
C LEU A 238 1.60 -11.10 5.46
N THR A 239 2.20 -11.30 6.62
CA THR A 239 1.62 -10.81 7.86
C THR A 239 2.13 -9.40 8.13
N VAL A 240 1.24 -8.41 8.05
CA VAL A 240 1.56 -7.00 8.23
C VAL A 240 0.97 -6.53 9.55
N HIS A 241 1.82 -5.98 10.42
CA HIS A 241 1.44 -5.37 11.68
C HIS A 241 1.66 -3.86 11.61
N ASN A 242 0.60 -3.10 11.88
CA ASN A 242 0.67 -1.65 12.06
C ASN A 242 1.06 -1.36 13.52
N ALA A 243 2.31 -0.96 13.74
CA ALA A 243 2.85 -0.64 15.06
C ALA A 243 2.17 0.57 15.71
N CYS A 244 1.57 1.46 14.92
CA CYS A 244 0.87 2.63 15.44
C CYS A 244 -0.48 2.28 16.10
N THR A 245 -1.15 1.23 15.62
CA THR A 245 -2.51 0.88 16.05
C THR A 245 -2.63 -0.52 16.66
N GLY A 246 -1.57 -1.31 16.60
CA GLY A 246 -1.53 -2.70 17.03
C GLY A 246 -2.32 -3.66 16.13
N ARG A 247 -2.84 -3.20 14.98
CA ARG A 247 -3.65 -4.02 14.07
C ARG A 247 -2.74 -4.91 13.21
N THR A 248 -3.15 -6.15 13.00
CA THR A 248 -2.41 -7.14 12.20
C THR A 248 -3.35 -7.85 11.25
N ALA A 249 -2.89 -8.10 10.02
CA ALA A 249 -3.62 -8.88 9.04
C ALA A 249 -2.66 -9.63 8.12
N ARG A 250 -3.14 -10.77 7.59
CA ARG A 250 -2.47 -11.50 6.52
C ARG A 250 -2.99 -10.98 5.17
N ILE A 251 -2.11 -10.41 4.37
CA ILE A 251 -2.41 -9.75 3.08
C ILE A 251 -1.72 -10.51 1.95
N PRO A 252 -2.43 -10.87 0.86
CA PRO A 252 -1.78 -11.49 -0.29
C PRO A 252 -0.93 -10.48 -1.07
N VAL A 253 0.22 -10.93 -1.57
CA VAL A 253 0.99 -10.21 -2.59
C VAL A 253 0.22 -10.33 -3.89
N THR A 254 -0.24 -9.21 -4.42
CA THR A 254 -1.04 -9.16 -5.65
C THR A 254 -0.30 -8.47 -6.80
N GLU A 255 0.76 -7.73 -6.49
CA GLU A 255 1.52 -6.94 -7.46
C GLU A 255 3.00 -6.87 -7.06
N CYS A 256 3.88 -6.62 -8.03
CA CYS A 256 5.26 -6.27 -7.76
C CYS A 256 5.37 -4.79 -7.37
N GLY A 257 6.01 -4.52 -6.23
CA GLY A 257 6.24 -3.19 -5.68
C GLY A 257 7.65 -2.63 -5.99
N CYS A 258 8.19 -2.88 -7.18
CA CYS A 258 9.56 -2.49 -7.54
C CYS A 258 9.83 -0.98 -7.45
N VAL A 259 8.79 -0.15 -7.59
CA VAL A 259 8.89 1.29 -7.35
C VAL A 259 9.08 1.59 -5.86
N ALA A 260 8.34 0.93 -4.97
CA ALA A 260 8.48 1.09 -3.53
C ALA A 260 9.89 0.73 -3.03
N ALA A 261 10.57 -0.22 -3.67
CA ALA A 261 11.96 -0.57 -3.36
C ALA A 261 12.92 0.63 -3.50
N ARG A 262 12.59 1.63 -4.31
CA ARG A 262 13.41 2.84 -4.49
C ARG A 262 13.34 3.81 -3.32
N PHE A 263 12.36 3.68 -2.43
CA PHE A 263 12.10 4.63 -1.35
C PHE A 263 12.73 4.19 -0.02
N CYS A 264 13.84 4.84 0.38
CA CYS A 264 14.46 4.75 1.70
C CYS A 264 13.94 5.79 2.70
N ASP A 265 12.69 6.21 2.51
CA ASP A 265 12.03 7.16 3.37
C ASP A 265 11.65 6.54 4.72
N ARG A 266 11.08 7.38 5.59
CA ARG A 266 10.61 7.00 6.92
C ARG A 266 9.19 7.52 7.10
N CYS A 267 8.38 6.76 7.81
CA CYS A 267 7.15 7.28 8.37
C CYS A 267 7.42 7.89 9.74
N VAL A 268 6.73 9.00 10.04
CA VAL A 268 6.85 9.73 11.31
C VAL A 268 5.52 9.81 12.06
N GLN A 269 4.51 9.03 11.65
CA GLN A 269 3.14 9.15 12.17
C GLN A 269 3.04 8.85 13.66
N CYS A 270 3.67 7.78 14.14
CA CYS A 270 3.61 7.34 15.55
C CYS A 270 5.01 7.19 16.16
N GLY A 271 5.91 8.10 15.79
CA GLY A 271 7.36 7.97 15.96
C GLY A 271 8.04 7.66 14.64
N THR A 272 9.38 7.63 14.63
CA THR A 272 10.16 7.47 13.40
C THR A 272 10.43 6.00 13.08
N SER A 273 9.96 5.52 11.94
CA SER A 273 10.28 4.17 11.46
C SER A 273 11.77 4.01 11.10
N PRO A 274 12.29 2.78 11.08
CA PRO A 274 13.47 2.46 10.27
C PRO A 274 13.26 2.89 8.81
N ARG A 275 14.37 3.12 8.09
CA ARG A 275 14.31 3.52 6.68
C ARG A 275 13.81 2.36 5.81
N GLY A 276 13.03 2.71 4.79
CA GLY A 276 12.63 1.80 3.72
C GLY A 276 11.16 1.37 3.81
N ARG A 277 10.55 1.27 2.64
CA ARG A 277 9.19 0.73 2.49
C ARG A 277 9.24 -0.79 2.46
N LEU A 278 8.43 -1.41 3.30
CA LEU A 278 8.28 -2.87 3.38
C LEU A 278 7.21 -3.38 2.41
N VAL A 279 6.18 -2.56 2.16
CA VAL A 279 4.99 -2.95 1.40
C VAL A 279 4.19 -1.70 1.01
N GLU A 280 3.55 -1.74 -0.15
CA GLU A 280 2.43 -0.84 -0.46
C GLU A 280 1.14 -1.65 -0.44
N LEU A 281 0.18 -1.26 0.40
CA LEU A 281 -1.09 -1.96 0.54
C LEU A 281 -2.15 -1.38 -0.40
N THR A 282 -3.14 -2.18 -0.80
CA THR A 282 -4.35 -1.60 -1.40
C THR A 282 -5.05 -0.70 -0.38
N PRO A 283 -5.83 0.31 -0.82
CA PRO A 283 -6.43 1.28 0.09
C PRO A 283 -7.30 0.61 1.17
N VAL A 284 -8.03 -0.46 0.80
CA VAL A 284 -8.84 -1.25 1.73
C VAL A 284 -8.00 -1.97 2.79
N ALA A 285 -6.86 -2.56 2.42
CA ALA A 285 -5.98 -3.25 3.35
C ALA A 285 -5.29 -2.26 4.31
N PHE A 286 -4.83 -1.13 3.78
CA PHE A 286 -4.22 -0.05 4.55
C PHE A 286 -5.21 0.52 5.59
N ALA A 287 -6.42 0.86 5.15
CA ALA A 287 -7.46 1.40 6.01
C ALA A 287 -7.89 0.39 7.10
N ALA A 288 -8.06 -0.88 6.75
CA ALA A 288 -8.41 -1.91 7.71
C ALA A 288 -7.35 -2.13 8.79
N LEU A 289 -6.07 -2.03 8.43
CA LEU A 289 -4.94 -2.00 9.36
C LEU A 289 -4.84 -0.70 10.17
N GLY A 290 -5.82 0.19 10.07
CA GLY A 290 -5.90 1.42 10.87
C GLY A 290 -5.06 2.56 10.31
N GLY A 291 -4.57 2.44 9.08
CA GLY A 291 -3.94 3.55 8.37
C GLY A 291 -4.97 4.57 7.89
N ASP A 292 -4.59 5.84 7.91
CA ASP A 292 -5.39 6.94 7.36
C ASP A 292 -4.85 7.31 5.97
N LEU A 293 -5.69 7.22 4.92
CA LEU A 293 -5.22 7.36 3.53
C LEU A 293 -4.59 8.74 3.26
N GLU A 294 -5.11 9.79 3.90
CA GLU A 294 -4.59 11.15 3.86
C GLU A 294 -3.24 11.32 4.57
N THR A 295 -2.91 10.44 5.52
CA THR A 295 -1.59 10.42 6.18
C THR A 295 -0.55 9.70 5.32
N GLY A 296 -0.96 8.71 4.53
CA GLY A 296 -0.11 8.08 3.53
C GLY A 296 0.88 7.02 4.04
N CYS A 297 1.16 6.92 5.34
CA CYS A 297 2.06 5.88 5.83
C CYS A 297 1.72 5.46 7.26
N PHE A 298 2.20 4.30 7.68
CA PHE A 298 2.34 3.95 9.10
C PHE A 298 3.61 3.12 9.34
N ASN A 299 4.06 3.07 10.60
CA ASN A 299 5.18 2.23 11.01
C ASN A 299 4.76 0.76 11.01
N ALA A 300 5.49 -0.08 10.28
CA ALA A 300 5.10 -1.46 10.03
C ALA A 300 6.15 -2.46 10.50
N VAL A 301 5.65 -3.60 10.96
CA VAL A 301 6.43 -4.83 11.14
C VAL A 301 5.85 -5.87 10.21
N LEU A 302 6.72 -6.53 9.44
CA LEU A 302 6.33 -7.50 8.44
C LEU A 302 6.95 -8.86 8.78
N ARG A 303 6.10 -9.89 8.82
CA ARG A 303 6.47 -11.28 9.05
C ARG A 303 6.17 -12.08 7.80
N HIS A 304 7.18 -12.81 7.35
CA HIS A 304 7.08 -13.71 6.20
C HIS A 304 6.71 -15.11 6.67
N ASP A 305 5.84 -15.79 5.94
CA ASP A 305 5.59 -17.21 6.18
C ASP A 305 6.86 -18.02 5.90
N ARG A 306 7.18 -18.96 6.80
CA ARG A 306 8.38 -19.82 6.64
C ARG A 306 8.24 -20.66 5.37
N GLY A 307 9.24 -20.56 4.49
CA GLY A 307 9.25 -21.15 3.14
C GLY A 307 10.01 -20.29 2.10
N THR A 308 10.39 -19.08 2.49
CA THR A 308 11.22 -18.14 1.71
C THR A 308 12.58 -18.73 1.39
N ARG A 309 12.95 -18.76 0.11
CA ARG A 309 14.33 -19.02 -0.31
C ARG A 309 15.21 -17.91 0.26
N ARG A 310 16.30 -18.31 0.92
CA ARG A 310 17.44 -17.42 1.10
C ARG A 310 18.21 -17.39 -0.23
N TRP A 311 18.81 -16.25 -0.53
CA TRP A 311 19.77 -16.10 -1.62
C TRP A 311 20.83 -17.19 -1.54
#